data_AF-A0A7Y7BDR5-F1
#
_entry.id   AF-A0A7Y7BDR5-F1
#
_cell.length_a   1.000
_cell.length_b   1.000
_cell.length_c   1.000
_cell.angle_alpha   90.00
_cell.angle_beta   90.00
_cell.angle_gamma   90.00
#
_symmetry.space_group_name_H-M   'P 1'
#
loop_
_entity.id
_entity.type
_entity.pdbx_description
1 polymer ?
#
loop_
_entity_poly.entity_id
_entity_poly.type
_entity_poly.pdbx_seq_one_letter_code
_entity_poly.pdbx_strand_id
1 'polypeptide(L)'
;MSLPVTFAFIFLFSSAASAQMLVITDVRELDGTVEIEIETTIEGPIEIITGVDLVGQAPDDIYVGAGERITIAGYSAVASIPLVRSDGSVLPAGDYEAVAAFYPRWGAEAAPAATRAITDTIEANPVPVTLQGSGQTVDDTVARDEMQRWVMLNVVIHMAFDGAVLAERLGSPERMAVTNRTDIIVAWYYPEADLTIFQNTLKGEVVTWREGRQDAL
;
A
#
# COMPACT_ATOMS: atom_id res chain seq x y z
N MET A 1 63.22 -14.10 51.44
CA MET A 1 62.09 -14.89 50.91
C MET A 1 61.00 -13.92 50.52
N SER A 2 60.90 -13.57 49.24
CA SER A 2 59.92 -12.65 48.68
C SER A 2 58.95 -13.45 47.81
N LEU A 3 57.68 -13.52 48.20
CA LEU A 3 56.62 -14.11 47.38
C LEU A 3 56.19 -13.10 46.30
N PRO A 4 55.99 -13.50 45.04
CA PRO A 4 55.38 -12.63 44.05
C PRO A 4 53.86 -12.65 44.22
N VAL A 5 53.25 -11.46 44.30
CA VAL A 5 51.81 -11.29 44.22
C VAL A 5 51.43 -11.21 42.74
N THR A 6 50.82 -12.26 42.22
CA THR A 6 50.25 -12.26 40.86
C THR A 6 48.88 -11.60 40.91
N PHE A 7 48.77 -10.38 40.36
CA PHE A 7 47.50 -9.73 40.08
C PHE A 7 46.90 -10.34 38.80
N ALA A 8 45.82 -11.11 38.95
CA ALA A 8 44.98 -11.50 37.83
C ALA A 8 44.04 -10.35 37.46
N PHE A 9 44.28 -9.71 36.32
CA PHE A 9 43.32 -8.78 35.71
C PHE A 9 42.17 -9.60 35.11
N ILE A 10 41.03 -9.59 35.80
CA ILE A 10 39.76 -10.07 35.24
C ILE A 10 39.27 -8.99 34.28
N PHE A 11 39.36 -9.26 32.97
CA PHE A 11 38.68 -8.45 31.96
C PHE A 11 37.17 -8.73 32.05
N LEU A 12 36.42 -7.79 32.65
CA LEU A 12 34.99 -7.70 32.47
C LEU A 12 34.73 -7.27 31.02
N PHE A 13 34.38 -8.23 30.15
CA PHE A 13 33.79 -7.91 28.86
C PHE A 13 32.40 -7.32 29.11
N SER A 14 32.32 -5.99 29.10
CA SER A 14 31.06 -5.29 28.92
C SER A 14 30.56 -5.64 27.53
N SER A 15 29.52 -6.47 27.41
CA SER A 15 28.83 -6.68 26.14
C SER A 15 28.26 -5.33 25.71
N ALA A 16 28.86 -4.71 24.69
CA ALA A 16 28.19 -3.64 23.98
C ALA A 16 26.91 -4.26 23.38
N ALA A 17 25.74 -3.81 23.85
CA ALA A 17 24.49 -4.14 23.20
C ALA A 17 24.60 -3.58 21.77
N SER A 18 24.74 -4.46 20.78
CA SER A 18 24.66 -4.06 19.39
C SER A 18 23.27 -3.47 19.17
N ALA A 19 23.20 -2.24 18.66
CA ALA A 19 21.93 -1.67 18.25
C ALA A 19 21.35 -2.60 17.17
N GLN A 20 20.08 -2.99 17.34
CA GLN A 20 19.38 -3.76 16.33
C GLN A 20 19.08 -2.86 15.14
N MET A 21 19.34 -3.35 13.92
CA MET A 21 19.17 -2.58 12.69
C MET A 21 18.35 -3.34 11.66
N LEU A 22 17.61 -2.58 10.86
CA LEU A 22 16.93 -2.98 9.64
C LEU A 22 17.33 -1.98 8.55
N VAL A 23 17.76 -2.46 7.39
CA VAL A 23 18.31 -1.61 6.32
C VAL A 23 17.79 -2.10 4.98
N ILE A 24 17.34 -1.17 4.15
CA ILE A 24 17.11 -1.43 2.72
C ILE A 24 18.45 -1.19 2.01
N THR A 25 18.98 -2.22 1.36
CA THR A 25 20.30 -2.18 0.71
C THR A 25 20.22 -1.86 -0.76
N ASP A 26 19.11 -2.22 -1.41
CA ASP A 26 18.87 -1.91 -2.81
C ASP A 26 17.36 -1.89 -3.12
N VAL A 27 16.99 -1.13 -4.14
CA VAL A 27 15.62 -1.01 -4.64
C VAL A 27 15.64 -0.95 -6.16
N ARG A 28 14.84 -1.78 -6.81
CA ARG A 28 14.75 -1.83 -8.28
C ARG A 28 13.31 -1.93 -8.75
N GLU A 29 12.91 -1.01 -9.62
CA GLU A 29 11.68 -1.17 -10.40
C GLU A 29 11.91 -2.21 -11.51
N LEU A 30 11.04 -3.21 -11.55
CA LEU A 30 10.92 -4.20 -12.62
C LEU A 30 9.53 -4.09 -13.25
N ASP A 31 9.30 -4.76 -14.38
CA ASP A 31 8.02 -4.73 -15.07
C ASP A 31 6.87 -5.20 -14.15
N GLY A 32 6.09 -4.26 -13.63
CA GLY A 32 4.95 -4.48 -12.74
C GLY A 32 5.26 -4.74 -11.25
N THR A 33 6.54 -4.67 -10.82
CA THR A 33 6.93 -4.92 -9.42
C THR A 33 8.10 -4.03 -8.99
N VAL A 34 8.27 -3.86 -7.68
CA VAL A 34 9.48 -3.28 -7.08
C VAL A 34 10.16 -4.35 -6.23
N GLU A 35 11.41 -4.66 -6.55
CA GLU A 35 12.25 -5.50 -5.70
C GLU A 35 12.95 -4.65 -4.65
N ILE A 36 12.84 -5.05 -3.38
CA ILE A 36 13.46 -4.40 -2.23
C ILE A 36 14.37 -5.42 -1.55
N GLU A 37 15.69 -5.18 -1.60
CA GLU A 37 16.68 -5.96 -0.87
C GLU A 37 16.83 -5.42 0.55
N ILE A 38 16.69 -6.29 1.56
CA ILE A 38 16.64 -5.92 2.97
C ILE A 38 17.65 -6.74 3.75
N GLU A 39 18.40 -6.07 4.63
CA GLU A 39 19.30 -6.68 5.60
C GLU A 39 18.94 -6.29 7.04
N THR A 40 19.23 -7.16 8.00
CA THR A 40 18.96 -6.92 9.42
C THR A 40 20.00 -7.58 10.31
N THR A 41 20.20 -7.01 11.51
CA THR A 41 20.94 -7.68 12.60
C THR A 41 20.02 -8.44 13.56
N ILE A 42 18.71 -8.33 13.39
CA ILE A 42 17.71 -8.97 14.25
C ILE A 42 17.74 -10.48 13.99
N GLU A 43 17.81 -11.27 15.05
CA GLU A 43 17.89 -12.73 14.92
C GLU A 43 16.53 -13.29 14.45
N GLY A 44 16.54 -13.94 13.29
CA GLY A 44 15.36 -14.54 12.66
C GLY A 44 14.88 -15.85 13.33
N PRO A 45 13.73 -16.38 12.91
CA PRO A 45 12.83 -15.80 11.90
C PRO A 45 12.04 -14.61 12.45
N ILE A 46 11.94 -13.53 11.67
CA ILE A 46 11.09 -12.37 11.98
C ILE A 46 10.14 -12.04 10.85
N GLU A 47 8.98 -11.47 11.20
CA GLU A 47 8.08 -10.85 10.22
C GLU A 47 8.27 -9.33 10.20
N ILE A 48 8.33 -8.75 9.00
CA ILE A 48 8.37 -7.31 8.78
C ILE A 48 7.27 -6.91 7.78
N ILE A 49 6.91 -5.63 7.78
CA ILE A 49 6.21 -5.01 6.64
C ILE A 49 7.25 -4.36 5.77
N THR A 50 7.13 -4.50 4.45
CA THR A 50 7.90 -3.73 3.48
C THR A 50 7.04 -3.33 2.30
N GLY A 51 7.36 -2.21 1.65
CA GLY A 51 6.50 -1.62 0.64
C GLY A 51 7.10 -0.39 -0.02
N VAL A 52 6.28 0.26 -0.83
CA VAL A 52 6.54 1.57 -1.44
C VAL A 52 5.40 2.51 -1.11
N ASP A 53 5.74 3.69 -0.59
CA ASP A 53 4.81 4.73 -0.20
C ASP A 53 5.08 6.00 -1.03
N LEU A 54 4.04 6.66 -1.52
CA LEU A 54 4.20 7.92 -2.24
C LEU A 54 4.84 8.98 -1.32
N VAL A 55 5.82 9.71 -1.84
CA VAL A 55 6.52 10.77 -1.10
C VAL A 55 5.56 11.90 -0.73
N GLY A 56 5.65 12.37 0.52
CA GLY A 56 5.03 13.62 0.95
C GLY A 56 3.54 13.54 1.30
N GLN A 57 2.98 12.34 1.43
CA GLN A 57 1.58 12.16 1.85
C GLN A 57 1.34 12.68 3.26
N ALA A 58 0.29 13.49 3.42
CA ALA A 58 -0.21 13.94 4.71
C ALA A 58 -1.04 12.83 5.41
N PRO A 59 -1.19 12.87 6.75
CA PRO A 59 -1.93 11.85 7.48
C PRO A 59 -3.42 11.71 7.11
N ASP A 60 -4.00 12.74 6.50
CA ASP A 60 -5.39 12.81 6.05
C ASP A 60 -5.58 12.56 4.55
N ASP A 61 -4.49 12.36 3.80
CA ASP A 61 -4.53 12.05 2.37
C ASP A 61 -5.07 10.63 2.13
N ILE A 62 -5.58 10.40 0.91
CA ILE A 62 -5.84 9.05 0.43
C ILE A 62 -4.49 8.35 0.28
N TYR A 63 -4.32 7.24 0.98
CA TYR A 63 -3.08 6.46 0.93
C TYR A 63 -2.80 5.91 -0.47
N VAL A 64 -1.63 6.25 -1.00
CA VAL A 64 -1.04 5.78 -2.25
C VAL A 64 0.25 5.03 -1.93
N GLY A 65 0.20 3.71 -2.11
CA GLY A 65 1.32 2.82 -1.86
C GLY A 65 0.91 1.37 -1.97
N ALA A 66 1.90 0.48 -1.92
CA ALA A 66 1.71 -0.96 -1.89
C ALA A 66 2.72 -1.58 -0.93
N GLY A 67 2.31 -2.60 -0.20
CA GLY A 67 3.19 -3.25 0.76
C GLY A 67 2.71 -4.63 1.13
N GLU A 68 3.65 -5.44 1.58
CA GLU A 68 3.42 -6.82 1.97
C GLU A 68 4.10 -7.14 3.29
N ARG A 69 3.60 -8.19 3.95
CA ARG A 69 4.28 -8.79 5.08
C ARG A 69 5.18 -9.91 4.58
N ILE A 70 6.46 -9.85 4.94
CA ILE A 70 7.43 -10.89 4.59
C ILE A 70 8.08 -11.49 5.84
N THR A 71 8.61 -12.70 5.72
CA THR A 71 9.43 -13.33 6.74
C THR A 71 10.91 -13.27 6.36
N ILE A 72 11.76 -12.73 7.24
CA ILE A 72 13.21 -12.83 7.14
C ILE A 72 13.65 -14.02 8.00
N ALA A 73 14.02 -15.12 7.35
CA ALA A 73 14.44 -16.36 8.04
C ALA A 73 15.87 -16.28 8.61
N GLY A 74 16.73 -15.47 7.98
CA GLY A 74 18.12 -15.24 8.40
C GLY A 74 18.35 -13.76 8.70
N TYR A 75 19.30 -13.16 7.98
CA TYR A 75 19.68 -11.75 8.13
C TYR A 75 19.42 -10.91 6.87
N SER A 76 18.86 -11.52 5.83
CA SER A 76 18.50 -10.83 4.60
C SER A 76 17.29 -11.47 3.93
N ALA A 77 16.59 -10.66 3.13
CA ALA A 77 15.49 -11.08 2.28
C ALA A 77 15.39 -10.16 1.05
N VAL A 78 14.73 -10.66 0.02
CA VAL A 78 14.29 -9.87 -1.13
C VAL A 78 12.77 -9.93 -1.15
N ALA A 79 12.13 -8.77 -1.15
CA ALA A 79 10.69 -8.65 -1.30
C ALA A 79 10.36 -8.16 -2.71
N SER A 80 9.34 -8.73 -3.33
CA SER A 80 8.82 -8.30 -4.63
C SER A 80 7.44 -7.69 -4.44
N ILE A 81 7.36 -6.37 -4.41
CA ILE A 81 6.12 -5.63 -4.16
C ILE A 81 5.37 -5.44 -5.49
N PRO A 82 4.15 -5.97 -5.66
CA PRO A 82 3.36 -5.71 -6.85
C PRO A 82 2.98 -4.24 -6.90
N LEU A 83 3.15 -3.62 -8.08
CA LEU A 83 2.66 -2.26 -8.35
C LEU A 83 1.15 -2.20 -8.60
N VAL A 84 0.47 -3.34 -8.48
CA VAL A 84 -0.99 -3.48 -8.57
C VAL A 84 -1.55 -3.56 -7.15
N ARG A 85 -2.47 -2.66 -6.81
CA ARG A 85 -3.20 -2.63 -5.54
C ARG A 85 -4.18 -3.80 -5.46
N SER A 86 -4.70 -4.06 -4.25
CA SER A 86 -5.66 -5.14 -4.02
C SER A 86 -6.98 -4.99 -4.79
N ASP A 87 -7.33 -3.76 -5.18
CA ASP A 87 -8.49 -3.45 -6.03
C ASP A 87 -8.22 -3.65 -7.54
N GLY A 88 -6.99 -4.02 -7.91
CA GLY A 88 -6.58 -4.23 -9.30
C GLY A 88 -6.08 -2.96 -10.00
N SER A 89 -6.12 -1.80 -9.36
CA SER A 89 -5.54 -0.57 -9.91
C SER A 89 -4.01 -0.57 -9.81
N VAL A 90 -3.35 0.01 -10.80
CA VAL A 90 -1.88 0.13 -10.84
C VAL A 90 -1.48 1.44 -10.16
N LEU A 91 -0.41 1.41 -9.36
CA LEU A 91 0.15 2.61 -8.74
C LEU A 91 0.51 3.66 -9.81
N PRO A 92 0.20 4.95 -9.59
CA PRO A 92 0.52 6.00 -10.54
C PRO A 92 2.02 6.24 -10.66
N ALA A 93 2.41 6.86 -11.76
CA ALA A 93 3.77 7.34 -11.94
C ALA A 93 4.07 8.43 -10.90
N GLY A 94 5.25 8.40 -10.28
CA GLY A 94 5.62 9.37 -9.25
C GLY A 94 6.87 9.00 -8.48
N ASP A 95 7.21 9.84 -7.51
CA ASP A 95 8.31 9.61 -6.57
C ASP A 95 7.77 8.94 -5.30
N TYR A 96 8.33 7.78 -4.98
CA TYR A 96 7.99 6.95 -3.83
C TYR A 96 9.21 6.73 -2.95
N GLU A 97 8.98 6.23 -1.75
CA GLU A 97 10.02 5.70 -0.87
C GLU A 97 9.75 4.24 -0.58
N ALA A 98 10.76 3.40 -0.77
CA ALA A 98 10.75 2.04 -0.25
C ALA A 98 10.90 2.10 1.27
N VAL A 99 10.02 1.39 1.97
CA VAL A 99 9.95 1.37 3.43
C VAL A 99 10.01 -0.06 3.94
N ALA A 100 10.62 -0.26 5.11
CA ALA A 100 10.63 -1.54 5.80
C ALA A 100 10.55 -1.32 7.31
N ALA A 101 9.69 -2.07 7.99
CA ALA A 101 9.47 -1.93 9.42
C ALA A 101 9.24 -3.27 10.12
N PHE A 102 9.99 -3.50 11.20
CA PHE A 102 9.78 -4.59 12.13
C PHE A 102 8.88 -4.13 13.29
N TYR A 103 7.75 -4.82 13.46
CA TYR A 103 6.84 -4.61 14.59
C TYR A 103 6.97 -5.79 15.57
N PRO A 104 7.48 -5.59 16.79
CA PRO A 104 7.70 -6.69 17.74
C PRO A 104 6.47 -7.53 18.06
N ARG A 105 5.28 -6.91 18.01
CA ARG A 105 4.00 -7.57 18.26
C ARG A 105 3.61 -8.58 17.18
N TRP A 106 4.19 -8.49 15.98
CA TRP A 106 3.84 -9.32 14.83
C TRP A 106 4.94 -10.35 14.53
N GLY A 107 6.21 -9.95 14.62
CA GLY A 107 7.33 -10.74 14.13
C GLY A 107 8.14 -11.53 15.16
N ALA A 108 7.71 -11.63 16.43
CA ALA A 108 8.58 -12.17 17.50
C ALA A 108 8.11 -13.48 18.16
N GLU A 109 6.90 -13.99 17.92
CA GLU A 109 6.35 -15.10 18.73
C GLU A 109 7.17 -16.40 18.63
N ALA A 110 7.67 -16.72 17.42
CA ALA A 110 8.55 -17.85 17.16
C ALA A 110 10.05 -17.49 17.20
N ALA A 111 10.39 -16.23 17.53
CA ALA A 111 11.75 -15.72 17.44
C ALA A 111 12.59 -16.01 18.71
N PRO A 112 13.93 -15.97 18.59
CA PRO A 112 14.85 -16.09 19.72
C PRO A 112 14.54 -15.11 20.86
N ALA A 113 14.97 -15.45 22.08
CA ALA A 113 14.68 -14.64 23.26
C ALA A 113 15.19 -13.20 23.15
N ALA A 114 16.32 -12.99 22.45
CA ALA A 114 16.86 -11.66 22.19
C ALA A 114 15.92 -10.82 21.31
N THR A 115 15.35 -11.41 20.26
CA THR A 115 14.38 -10.75 19.38
C THR A 115 13.06 -10.45 20.09
N ARG A 116 12.58 -11.37 20.94
CA ARG A 116 11.38 -11.15 21.79
C ARG A 116 11.56 -10.05 22.84
N ALA A 117 12.80 -9.70 23.18
CA ALA A 117 13.09 -8.61 24.11
C ALA A 117 13.04 -7.23 23.45
N ILE A 118 12.94 -7.14 22.11
CA ILE A 118 12.76 -5.88 21.40
C ILE A 118 11.34 -5.38 21.67
N THR A 119 11.21 -4.20 22.25
CA THR A 119 9.90 -3.59 22.57
C THR A 119 9.48 -2.52 21.59
N ASP A 120 10.44 -1.92 20.90
CA ASP A 120 10.24 -0.78 20.01
C ASP A 120 10.16 -1.24 18.55
N THR A 121 9.39 -0.53 17.74
CA THR A 121 9.43 -0.69 16.29
C THR A 121 10.82 -0.33 15.77
N ILE A 122 11.32 -1.11 14.82
CA ILE A 122 12.58 -0.82 14.13
C ILE A 122 12.24 -0.56 12.66
N GLU A 123 12.56 0.64 12.20
CA GLU A 123 12.29 1.09 10.83
C GLU A 123 13.62 1.22 10.08
N ALA A 124 13.62 0.81 8.81
CA ALA A 124 14.71 1.13 7.90
C ALA A 124 14.60 2.60 7.48
N ASN A 125 15.75 3.23 7.19
CA ASN A 125 15.72 4.51 6.50
C ASN A 125 15.05 4.34 5.13
N PRO A 126 14.08 5.19 4.77
CA PRO A 126 13.44 5.11 3.47
C PRO A 126 14.44 5.29 2.32
N VAL A 127 14.24 4.56 1.23
CA VAL A 127 15.08 4.65 0.02
C VAL A 127 14.23 5.14 -1.15
N PRO A 128 14.58 6.25 -1.82
CA PRO A 128 13.75 6.80 -2.89
C PRO A 128 13.70 5.86 -4.10
N VAL A 129 12.52 5.77 -4.72
CA VAL A 129 12.27 5.02 -5.96
C VAL A 129 11.27 5.81 -6.81
N THR A 130 11.61 6.07 -8.06
CA THR A 130 10.68 6.69 -9.01
C THR A 130 10.01 5.60 -9.82
N LEU A 131 8.68 5.56 -9.80
CA LEU A 131 7.88 4.56 -10.52
C LEU A 131 7.38 5.15 -11.83
N GLN A 132 7.43 4.35 -12.90
CA GLN A 132 6.78 4.70 -14.18
C GLN A 132 5.28 4.44 -14.15
N GLY A 133 4.82 3.51 -13.29
CA GLY A 133 3.42 3.32 -12.91
C GLY A 133 2.45 3.02 -14.06
N SER A 134 1.19 3.41 -13.87
CA SER A 134 0.08 3.21 -14.82
C SER A 134 0.12 4.13 -16.06
N GLY A 135 1.05 5.08 -16.12
CA GLY A 135 1.04 6.20 -17.07
C GLY A 135 0.12 7.36 -16.68
N GLN A 136 -0.66 7.24 -15.60
CA GLN A 136 -1.39 8.35 -14.97
C GLN A 136 -0.52 9.06 -13.93
N THR A 137 -0.78 10.34 -13.69
CA THR A 137 -0.13 11.08 -12.62
C THR A 137 -0.74 10.73 -11.26
N VAL A 138 -0.02 11.07 -10.18
CA VAL A 138 -0.53 11.00 -8.81
C VAL A 138 -1.81 11.82 -8.67
N ASP A 139 -1.81 13.07 -9.15
CA ASP A 139 -2.95 13.97 -9.04
C ASP A 139 -4.19 13.40 -9.73
N ASP A 140 -4.03 12.80 -10.91
CA ASP A 140 -5.13 12.15 -11.63
C ASP A 140 -5.70 10.97 -10.81
N THR A 141 -4.83 10.20 -10.16
CA THR A 141 -5.23 9.06 -9.34
C THR A 141 -5.93 9.50 -8.06
N VAL A 142 -5.40 10.50 -7.37
CA VAL A 142 -6.03 11.06 -6.17
C VAL A 142 -7.39 11.64 -6.51
N ALA A 143 -7.50 12.42 -7.59
CA ALA A 143 -8.78 12.97 -8.03
C ALA A 143 -9.79 11.86 -8.37
N ARG A 144 -9.38 10.80 -9.07
CA ARG A 144 -10.22 9.63 -9.34
C ARG A 144 -10.69 8.96 -8.05
N ASP A 145 -9.77 8.68 -7.13
CA ASP A 145 -10.07 7.98 -5.88
C ASP A 145 -11.00 8.82 -4.98
N GLU A 146 -10.85 10.15 -4.98
CA GLU A 146 -11.78 11.08 -4.32
C GLU A 146 -13.18 11.04 -4.94
N MET A 147 -13.28 11.02 -6.27
CA MET A 147 -14.55 10.90 -6.99
C MET A 147 -15.25 9.57 -6.66
N GLN A 148 -14.52 8.46 -6.69
CA GLN A 148 -15.04 7.14 -6.33
C GLN A 148 -15.48 7.09 -4.87
N ARG A 149 -14.67 7.61 -3.95
CA ARG A 149 -15.02 7.72 -2.53
C ARG A 149 -16.29 8.55 -2.32
N TRP A 150 -16.45 9.65 -3.07
CA TRP A 150 -17.66 10.45 -3.00
C TRP A 150 -18.90 9.63 -3.42
N VAL A 151 -18.81 8.83 -4.49
CA VAL A 151 -19.89 7.93 -4.93
C VAL A 151 -20.23 6.93 -3.83
N MET A 152 -19.23 6.27 -3.23
CA MET A 152 -19.44 5.32 -2.15
C MET A 152 -20.19 5.92 -0.95
N LEU A 153 -19.93 7.19 -0.63
CA LEU A 153 -20.50 7.86 0.53
C LEU A 153 -21.85 8.53 0.26
N ASN A 154 -22.14 8.91 -0.99
CA ASN A 154 -23.30 9.75 -1.32
C ASN A 154 -24.29 9.10 -2.28
N VAL A 155 -23.88 8.09 -3.06
CA VAL A 155 -24.73 7.43 -4.05
C VAL A 155 -25.27 6.12 -3.48
N VAL A 156 -26.54 6.15 -3.08
CA VAL A 156 -27.24 5.02 -2.48
C VAL A 156 -28.17 4.35 -3.50
N ILE A 157 -28.22 3.02 -3.47
CA ILE A 157 -29.16 2.25 -4.29
C ILE A 157 -30.61 2.71 -4.01
N HIS A 158 -31.42 2.84 -5.06
CA HIS A 158 -32.79 3.38 -5.08
C HIS A 158 -32.93 4.89 -4.82
N MET A 159 -31.84 5.66 -4.72
CA MET A 159 -31.94 7.11 -4.72
C MET A 159 -32.33 7.65 -6.10
N ALA A 160 -32.91 8.84 -6.15
CA ALA A 160 -33.17 9.53 -7.42
C ALA A 160 -31.86 9.73 -8.19
N PHE A 161 -31.87 9.37 -9.47
CA PHE A 161 -30.74 9.61 -10.37
C PHE A 161 -30.73 11.08 -10.79
N ASP A 162 -29.70 11.81 -10.35
CA ASP A 162 -29.46 13.18 -10.75
C ASP A 162 -28.21 13.26 -11.63
N GLY A 163 -28.43 13.18 -12.94
CA GLY A 163 -27.33 13.20 -13.91
C GLY A 163 -26.54 14.51 -13.91
N ALA A 164 -27.14 15.63 -13.49
CA ALA A 164 -26.45 16.92 -13.44
C ALA A 164 -25.48 16.97 -12.26
N VAL A 165 -25.93 16.56 -11.06
CA VAL A 165 -25.07 16.46 -9.87
C VAL A 165 -23.94 15.46 -10.10
N LEU A 166 -24.25 14.31 -10.70
CA LEU A 166 -23.23 13.31 -11.02
C LEU A 166 -22.22 13.85 -12.04
N ALA A 167 -22.66 14.55 -13.08
CA ALA A 167 -21.74 15.12 -14.07
C ALA A 167 -20.88 16.27 -13.51
N GLU A 168 -21.42 17.06 -12.57
CA GLU A 168 -20.65 18.09 -11.86
C GLU A 168 -19.54 17.48 -11.00
N ARG A 169 -19.78 16.30 -10.42
CA ARG A 169 -18.85 15.64 -9.49
C ARG A 169 -17.87 14.70 -10.17
N LEU A 170 -18.29 14.02 -11.23
CA LEU A 170 -17.58 12.89 -11.83
C LEU A 170 -17.14 13.14 -13.28
N GLY A 171 -17.40 14.35 -13.80
CA GLY A 171 -17.13 14.70 -15.19
C GLY A 171 -18.21 14.22 -16.17
N SER A 172 -17.92 14.34 -17.46
CA SER A 172 -18.92 14.05 -18.51
C SER A 172 -19.16 12.54 -18.68
N PRO A 173 -20.42 12.05 -18.58
CA PRO A 173 -20.70 10.63 -18.74
C PRO A 173 -20.83 10.19 -20.20
N GLU A 174 -20.48 8.93 -20.44
CA GLU A 174 -20.82 8.17 -21.63
C GLU A 174 -22.01 7.25 -21.35
N ARG A 175 -23.08 7.38 -22.15
CA ARG A 175 -24.20 6.45 -22.08
C ARG A 175 -23.84 5.12 -22.74
N MET A 176 -24.08 4.03 -22.03
CA MET A 176 -23.85 2.66 -22.48
C MET A 176 -25.14 1.83 -22.40
N ALA A 177 -25.30 0.91 -23.34
CA ALA A 177 -26.33 -0.11 -23.26
C ALA A 177 -25.91 -1.19 -22.25
N VAL A 178 -26.87 -1.72 -21.50
CA VAL A 178 -26.60 -2.82 -20.56
C VAL A 178 -26.83 -4.15 -21.25
N THR A 179 -25.79 -4.99 -21.24
CA THR A 179 -25.83 -6.32 -21.84
C THR A 179 -26.84 -7.22 -21.10
N ASN A 180 -27.61 -7.99 -21.86
CA ASN A 180 -28.63 -8.94 -21.36
C ASN A 180 -29.74 -8.30 -20.48
N ARG A 181 -30.09 -7.03 -20.73
CA ARG A 181 -31.19 -6.33 -20.07
C ARG A 181 -32.08 -5.60 -21.07
N THR A 182 -33.28 -5.26 -20.60
CA THR A 182 -34.18 -4.35 -21.29
C THR A 182 -33.61 -2.92 -21.28
N ASP A 183 -34.05 -2.09 -22.21
CA ASP A 183 -33.80 -0.65 -22.31
C ASP A 183 -34.20 0.18 -21.07
N ILE A 184 -34.92 -0.45 -20.13
CA ILE A 184 -35.25 0.08 -18.80
C ILE A 184 -34.01 0.35 -17.95
N ILE A 185 -32.90 -0.37 -18.14
CA ILE A 185 -31.65 -0.08 -17.43
C ILE A 185 -30.60 0.42 -18.41
N VAL A 186 -29.99 1.56 -18.06
CA VAL A 186 -28.88 2.17 -18.79
C VAL A 186 -27.67 2.27 -17.88
N ALA A 187 -26.48 2.14 -18.46
CA ALA A 187 -25.22 2.39 -17.79
C ALA A 187 -24.71 3.78 -18.18
N TRP A 188 -24.22 4.54 -17.19
CA TRP A 188 -23.54 5.81 -17.38
C TRP A 188 -22.12 5.66 -16.88
N TYR A 189 -21.16 5.57 -17.82
CA TYR A 189 -19.75 5.47 -17.51
C TYR A 189 -19.13 6.86 -17.39
N TYR A 190 -18.41 7.12 -16.30
CA TYR A 190 -17.73 8.37 -16.02
C TYR A 190 -16.22 8.13 -16.15
N PRO A 191 -15.58 8.54 -17.27
CA PRO A 191 -14.19 8.19 -17.55
C PRO A 191 -13.19 8.73 -16.53
N GLU A 192 -13.43 9.93 -15.99
CA GLU A 192 -12.54 10.59 -15.03
C GLU A 192 -12.56 9.88 -13.67
N ALA A 193 -13.71 9.36 -13.26
CA ALA A 193 -13.89 8.58 -12.04
C ALA A 193 -13.61 7.07 -12.25
N ASP A 194 -13.37 6.62 -13.48
CA ASP A 194 -13.36 5.22 -13.90
C ASP A 194 -14.47 4.39 -13.20
N LEU A 195 -15.72 4.84 -13.34
CA LEU A 195 -16.84 4.27 -12.62
C LEU A 195 -18.11 4.27 -13.48
N THR A 196 -18.91 3.22 -13.36
CA THR A 196 -20.20 3.08 -14.04
C THR A 196 -21.35 3.14 -13.05
N ILE A 197 -22.34 4.00 -13.30
CA ILE A 197 -23.61 4.06 -12.57
C ILE A 197 -24.73 3.47 -13.41
N PHE A 198 -25.46 2.51 -12.86
CA PHE A 198 -26.62 1.91 -13.50
C PHE A 198 -27.89 2.62 -13.06
N GLN A 199 -28.68 3.10 -14.03
CA GLN A 199 -29.93 3.81 -13.80
C GLN A 199 -31.12 2.98 -14.30
N ASN A 200 -32.16 2.89 -13.49
CA ASN A 200 -33.48 2.46 -13.95
C ASN A 200 -34.21 3.68 -14.53
N THR A 201 -34.32 3.74 -15.85
CA THR A 201 -34.90 4.89 -16.57
C THR A 201 -36.41 5.03 -16.34
N LEU A 202 -37.11 3.92 -16.07
CA LEU A 202 -38.55 3.93 -15.78
C LEU A 202 -38.85 4.57 -14.43
N LYS A 203 -38.00 4.33 -13.43
CA LYS A 203 -38.16 4.86 -12.08
C LYS A 203 -37.35 6.14 -11.81
N GLY A 204 -36.39 6.45 -12.67
CA GLY A 204 -35.47 7.57 -12.46
C GLY A 204 -34.57 7.37 -11.24
N GLU A 205 -34.19 6.12 -10.93
CA GLU A 205 -33.42 5.78 -9.72
C GLU A 205 -32.10 5.08 -10.05
N VAL A 206 -31.13 5.20 -9.14
CA VAL A 206 -29.87 4.44 -9.17
C VAL A 206 -30.17 2.98 -8.81
N VAL A 207 -29.71 2.05 -9.64
CA VAL A 207 -29.79 0.60 -9.40
C VAL A 207 -28.56 0.12 -8.63
N THR A 208 -27.38 0.50 -9.10
CA THR A 208 -26.08 0.18 -8.48
C THR A 208 -24.99 1.03 -9.14
N TRP A 209 -23.78 0.95 -8.63
CA TRP A 209 -22.57 1.41 -9.29
C TRP A 209 -21.51 0.30 -9.26
N ARG A 210 -20.53 0.38 -10.17
CA ARG A 210 -19.38 -0.53 -10.25
C ARG A 210 -18.16 0.26 -10.72
N GLU A 211 -16.99 -0.07 -10.19
CA GLU A 211 -15.71 0.43 -10.70
C GLU A 211 -15.48 -0.07 -12.14
N GLY A 212 -14.79 0.76 -12.92
CA GLY A 212 -14.49 0.51 -14.31
C GLY A 212 -15.63 0.83 -15.28
N ARG A 213 -15.31 0.68 -16.57
CA ARG A 213 -16.28 0.65 -17.67
C ARG A 213 -17.01 -0.69 -17.70
N GLN A 214 -18.22 -0.74 -17.14
CA GLN A 214 -19.02 -1.96 -17.02
C GLN A 214 -20.31 -1.87 -17.84
N ASP A 215 -20.59 -2.87 -18.65
CA ASP A 215 -21.84 -2.96 -19.43
C ASP A 215 -22.79 -4.04 -18.86
N ALA A 216 -22.38 -4.75 -17.81
CA ALA A 216 -23.15 -5.81 -17.17
C ALA A 216 -23.43 -5.50 -15.70
N LEU A 217 -24.66 -5.82 -15.30
CA LEU A 217 -25.21 -5.59 -13.96
C LEU A 217 -25.01 -6.77 -13.04
#